data_AF-A0A401Q4P6-F1
#
_entry.id   AF-A0A401Q4P6-F1
#
_cell.length_a   1.000
_cell.length_b   1.000
_cell.length_c   1.000
_cell.angle_alpha   90.00
_cell.angle_beta   90.00
_cell.angle_gamma   90.00
#
_symmetry.space_group_name_H-M   'P 1'
#
loop_
_entity.id
_entity.type
_entity.pdbx_description
1 polymer ?
#
loop_
_entity_poly.entity_id
_entity_poly.type
_entity_poly.pdbx_seq_one_letter_code
_entity_poly.pdbx_strand_id
1 'polypeptide(L)'
;MVEPEIEQIGSGQDTRQQSVHPGSRLNDESSSSDEDVRMINQNCSAGQQDHSPPALSYVSYVKSLRLSSDQLKSLQLKEGPNDVVFSVTTQYQGTCRCEGTIYLWNWNDKIVISDIDGTITRSDALGHILPTLGKDWTHQGIAKLYHKVSQNGYKFLYCSARAIGMAHMTRGYLHWVNEKGTVLPKGPLLLCPSSVFSALHREVIEKKPEKFKIQCLTDIRNLFYPNKEPFYAAFGNRSNDVYSYKQVGVPINRIFTVNPKGELIQEHAKTNVSSYVRLSEIVDHVFPLLKREHSSDFPCSDTYSQFTFWRQQLPTMENQDLKVSQD
;
A
#
# COMPACT_ATOMS: atom_id res chain seq x y z
N MET A 1 9.20 -62.72 30.67
CA MET A 1 10.34 -63.27 31.45
C MET A 1 11.58 -63.04 30.62
N VAL A 2 12.57 -62.23 30.97
CA VAL A 2 12.82 -61.31 32.07
C VAL A 2 13.71 -60.20 31.44
N GLU A 3 13.43 -58.97 31.82
CA GLU A 3 14.23 -57.73 31.69
C GLU A 3 15.67 -57.90 32.29
N PRO A 4 16.63 -56.94 32.21
CA PRO A 4 16.38 -55.51 32.42
C PRO A 4 17.20 -54.49 31.61
N GLU A 5 16.73 -53.28 31.87
CA GLU A 5 17.03 -51.89 31.55
C GLU A 5 18.27 -51.32 32.31
N ILE A 6 18.60 -50.04 32.03
CA ILE A 6 19.18 -48.99 32.92
C ILE A 6 20.52 -48.35 32.44
N GLU A 7 20.40 -47.12 31.89
CA GLU A 7 21.02 -45.81 32.31
C GLU A 7 22.57 -45.62 32.40
N GLN A 8 23.21 -44.44 32.32
CA GLN A 8 22.93 -43.02 32.00
C GLN A 8 24.29 -42.24 32.09
N ILE A 9 24.35 -40.97 31.61
CA ILE A 9 25.29 -39.86 32.01
C ILE A 9 26.76 -39.98 31.53
N GLY A 10 27.54 -38.96 31.12
CA GLY A 10 27.42 -37.50 31.01
C GLY A 10 28.81 -36.83 31.23
N SER A 11 29.04 -35.69 30.57
CA SER A 11 30.02 -34.60 30.86
C SER A 11 31.54 -34.79 30.69
N GLY A 12 32.23 -33.70 30.28
CA GLY A 12 33.64 -33.43 30.62
C GLY A 12 34.55 -32.90 29.51
N GLN A 13 34.95 -31.62 29.61
CA GLN A 13 36.05 -30.94 28.88
C GLN A 13 37.41 -31.62 29.23
N ASP A 14 38.56 -31.46 28.54
CA ASP A 14 39.28 -30.22 28.23
C ASP A 14 40.60 -30.46 27.42
N THR A 15 41.08 -29.40 26.75
CA THR A 15 42.47 -29.00 26.35
C THR A 15 43.43 -29.87 25.50
N ARG A 16 43.88 -29.30 24.36
CA ARG A 16 45.32 -29.04 24.07
C ARG A 16 45.53 -28.00 22.95
N GLN A 17 46.47 -27.08 23.21
CA GLN A 17 46.91 -25.95 22.38
C GLN A 17 47.93 -26.35 21.30
N GLN A 18 47.94 -25.61 20.17
CA GLN A 18 49.17 -25.24 19.45
C GLN A 18 48.96 -23.99 18.56
N SER A 19 49.99 -23.13 18.53
CA SER A 19 50.08 -21.79 17.93
C SER A 19 50.19 -21.77 16.39
N VAL A 20 49.95 -20.61 15.77
CA VAL A 20 50.82 -19.88 14.79
C VAL A 20 50.07 -18.67 14.16
N HIS A 21 50.75 -17.52 14.02
CA HIS A 21 50.33 -16.26 13.35
C HIS A 21 50.08 -16.42 11.83
N PRO A 22 49.22 -15.60 11.16
CA PRO A 22 49.64 -14.33 10.51
C PRO A 22 48.54 -13.22 10.58
N GLY A 23 48.78 -11.92 10.44
CA GLY A 23 49.27 -11.19 9.27
C GLY A 23 48.14 -10.36 8.62
N SER A 24 48.24 -9.03 8.71
CA SER A 24 47.65 -7.97 7.87
C SER A 24 46.34 -8.23 7.11
N ARG A 25 45.27 -7.48 7.44
CA ARG A 25 44.21 -7.14 6.48
C ARG A 25 43.97 -5.64 6.46
N LEU A 26 44.14 -5.09 5.26
CA LEU A 26 43.89 -3.72 4.85
C LEU A 26 42.40 -3.42 5.02
N ASN A 27 42.08 -2.37 5.77
CA ASN A 27 40.76 -1.74 5.75
C ASN A 27 40.80 -0.63 4.68
N ASP A 28 40.24 -0.90 3.51
CA ASP A 28 39.91 0.14 2.52
C ASP A 28 38.62 0.84 2.96
N GLU A 29 38.77 1.78 3.88
CA GLU A 29 37.76 2.79 4.18
C GLU A 29 37.80 3.84 3.06
N SER A 30 36.96 3.68 2.04
CA SER A 30 36.72 4.75 1.05
C SER A 30 35.84 5.82 1.69
N SER A 31 36.51 6.78 2.31
CA SER A 31 35.97 8.05 2.81
C SER A 31 35.42 8.88 1.65
N SER A 32 34.09 9.02 1.55
CA SER A 32 33.43 10.02 0.71
C SER A 32 33.33 11.31 1.52
N SER A 33 34.27 12.21 1.31
CA SER A 33 34.34 13.51 1.99
C SER A 33 33.24 14.45 1.47
N ASP A 34 32.28 14.79 2.34
CA ASP A 34 31.38 15.93 2.15
C ASP A 34 32.15 17.22 2.45
N GLU A 35 32.51 17.98 1.41
CA GLU A 35 33.12 19.30 1.55
C GLU A 35 32.03 20.34 1.89
N ASP A 36 32.00 20.74 3.16
CA ASP A 36 31.25 21.89 3.68
C ASP A 36 31.77 23.20 3.06
N VAL A 37 30.98 23.82 2.18
CA VAL A 37 31.27 25.18 1.66
C VAL A 37 30.98 26.20 2.77
N ARG A 38 32.03 26.56 3.52
CA ARG A 38 32.02 27.71 4.44
C ARG A 38 31.96 29.02 3.63
N MET A 39 30.86 29.75 3.76
CA MET A 39 30.71 31.14 3.32
C MET A 39 31.74 32.03 4.05
N ILE A 40 32.79 32.47 3.36
CA ILE A 40 33.68 33.55 3.82
C ILE A 40 33.06 34.88 3.37
N ASN A 41 32.53 35.63 4.33
CA ASN A 41 32.07 36.99 4.12
C ASN A 41 33.28 37.93 4.22
N GLN A 42 33.84 38.34 3.08
CA GLN A 42 34.85 39.40 3.03
C GLN A 42 34.30 40.62 2.31
N ASN A 43 34.20 41.70 3.08
CA ASN A 43 33.73 43.00 2.68
C ASN A 43 34.95 43.84 2.28
N CYS A 44 35.11 44.18 0.99
CA CYS A 44 36.06 45.21 0.56
C CYS A 44 35.50 45.96 -0.67
N SER A 45 35.32 47.26 -0.51
CA SER A 45 34.84 48.20 -1.52
C SER A 45 36.01 48.79 -2.31
N ALA A 46 35.92 48.82 -3.65
CA ALA A 46 36.24 49.96 -4.53
C ALA A 46 36.39 49.54 -6.02
N GLY A 47 35.74 50.29 -6.93
CA GLY A 47 36.25 50.55 -8.28
C GLY A 47 35.69 49.77 -9.48
N GLN A 48 34.71 50.38 -10.17
CA GLN A 48 34.39 50.35 -11.62
C GLN A 48 34.94 49.23 -12.53
N GLN A 49 34.04 48.52 -13.23
CA GLN A 49 33.78 48.68 -14.67
C GLN A 49 32.66 47.74 -15.16
N ASP A 50 31.77 48.31 -15.95
CA ASP A 50 30.54 47.71 -16.46
C ASP A 50 30.83 46.93 -17.76
N HIS A 51 31.13 45.64 -17.61
CA HIS A 51 31.12 44.67 -18.70
C HIS A 51 30.52 43.38 -18.16
N SER A 52 29.20 43.23 -18.31
CA SER A 52 28.50 41.98 -18.05
C SER A 52 28.82 40.98 -19.17
N PRO A 53 29.52 39.87 -18.91
CA PRO A 53 29.62 38.79 -19.89
C PRO A 53 28.22 38.17 -20.10
N PRO A 54 27.92 37.60 -21.29
CA PRO A 54 26.64 36.95 -21.52
C PRO A 54 26.47 35.87 -20.46
N ALA A 55 25.36 35.93 -19.72
CA ALA A 55 25.04 34.97 -18.68
C ALA A 55 25.07 33.56 -19.29
N LEU A 56 26.16 32.83 -19.05
CA LEU A 56 26.25 31.41 -19.32
C LEU A 56 25.09 30.77 -18.58
N SER A 57 24.10 30.28 -19.33
CA SER A 57 22.96 29.55 -18.78
C SER A 57 23.49 28.28 -18.13
N TYR A 58 23.78 28.35 -16.84
CA TYR A 58 24.22 27.19 -16.07
C TYR A 58 23.03 26.25 -15.97
N VAL A 59 23.10 25.11 -16.65
CA VAL A 59 22.07 24.07 -16.55
C VAL A 59 22.23 23.42 -15.19
N SER A 60 21.30 23.71 -14.28
CA SER A 60 21.21 23.01 -12.99
C SER A 60 20.28 21.81 -13.12
N TYR A 61 20.70 20.69 -12.53
CA TYR A 61 19.90 19.47 -12.50
C TYR A 61 19.35 19.26 -11.09
N VAL A 62 18.06 18.94 -11.00
CA VAL A 62 17.38 18.60 -9.75
C VAL A 62 17.04 17.11 -9.78
N LYS A 63 17.48 16.37 -8.75
CA LYS A 63 17.07 14.98 -8.57
C LYS A 63 15.63 14.94 -8.06
N SER A 64 14.76 14.19 -8.73
CA SER A 64 13.35 14.01 -8.34
C SER A 64 12.97 12.53 -8.39
N LEU A 65 12.15 12.11 -7.43
CA LEU A 65 11.47 10.81 -7.43
C LEU A 65 10.07 10.87 -8.05
N ARG A 66 9.63 12.06 -8.49
CA ARG A 66 8.34 12.29 -9.16
C ARG A 66 8.58 12.81 -10.57
N LEU A 67 7.96 12.14 -11.53
CA LEU A 67 7.93 12.57 -12.92
C LEU A 67 6.93 13.73 -13.10
N SER A 68 7.22 14.63 -14.03
CA SER A 68 6.27 15.68 -14.44
C SER A 68 5.09 15.09 -15.22
N SER A 69 4.02 15.87 -15.41
CA SER A 69 2.87 15.43 -16.20
C SER A 69 3.26 15.05 -17.63
N ASP A 70 4.16 15.81 -18.28
CA ASP A 70 4.59 15.53 -19.65
C ASP A 70 5.48 14.30 -19.73
N GLN A 71 6.34 14.08 -18.72
CA GLN A 71 7.11 12.84 -18.59
C GLN A 71 6.22 11.63 -18.36
N LEU A 72 5.14 11.76 -17.59
CA LEU A 72 4.18 10.66 -17.38
C LEU A 72 3.39 10.36 -18.66
N LYS A 73 2.97 11.39 -19.42
CA LYS A 73 2.28 11.21 -20.71
C LYS A 73 3.14 10.51 -21.74
N SER A 74 4.45 10.80 -21.78
CA SER A 74 5.36 10.16 -22.75
C SER A 74 5.55 8.66 -22.50
N LEU A 75 5.22 8.15 -21.30
CA LEU A 75 5.20 6.72 -21.01
C LEU A 75 4.05 5.97 -21.69
N GLN A 76 3.03 6.68 -22.20
CA GLN A 76 1.87 6.09 -22.91
C GLN A 76 1.19 4.96 -22.11
N LEU A 77 1.04 5.17 -20.80
CA LEU A 77 0.44 4.20 -19.89
C LEU A 77 -1.02 3.91 -20.27
N LYS A 78 -1.43 2.65 -20.13
CA LYS A 78 -2.82 2.21 -20.25
C LYS A 78 -3.48 2.18 -18.88
N GLU A 79 -4.80 2.32 -18.83
CA GLU A 79 -5.57 2.17 -17.60
C GLU A 79 -5.29 0.81 -16.93
N GLY A 80 -5.04 0.83 -15.63
CA GLY A 80 -4.65 -0.34 -14.84
C GLY A 80 -3.13 -0.60 -14.81
N PRO A 81 -2.70 -1.87 -14.67
CA PRO A 81 -1.29 -2.24 -14.52
C PRO A 81 -0.51 -2.15 -15.83
N ASN A 82 0.69 -1.58 -15.78
CA ASN A 82 1.65 -1.50 -16.88
C ASN A 82 3.01 -2.04 -16.41
N ASP A 83 3.52 -3.06 -17.08
CA ASP A 83 4.82 -3.63 -16.76
C ASP A 83 5.95 -2.71 -17.24
N VAL A 84 6.96 -2.52 -16.39
CA VAL A 84 8.10 -1.65 -16.67
C VAL A 84 9.41 -2.32 -16.28
N VAL A 85 10.47 -1.98 -17.00
CA VAL A 85 11.82 -2.48 -16.72
C VAL A 85 12.78 -1.29 -16.63
N PHE A 86 13.45 -1.17 -15.49
CA PHE A 86 14.56 -0.25 -15.31
C PHE A 86 15.85 -0.99 -15.63
N SER A 87 16.70 -0.41 -16.47
CA SER A 87 17.99 -1.00 -16.82
C SER A 87 19.13 -0.03 -16.53
N VAL A 88 20.15 -0.49 -15.80
CA VAL A 88 21.38 0.26 -15.54
C VAL A 88 22.53 -0.50 -16.15
N THR A 89 23.29 0.16 -17.01
CA THR A 89 24.50 -0.43 -17.61
C THR A 89 25.71 0.25 -17.01
N THR A 90 26.58 -0.53 -16.37
CA THR A 90 27.86 -0.06 -15.86
C THR A 90 28.99 -0.75 -16.62
N GLN A 91 30.16 -0.11 -16.66
CA GLN A 91 31.32 -0.64 -17.39
C GLN A 91 31.81 -1.98 -16.81
N TYR A 92 31.70 -2.18 -15.49
CA TYR A 92 32.27 -3.32 -14.79
C TYR A 92 31.27 -4.47 -14.54
N GLN A 93 29.98 -4.17 -14.37
CA GLN A 93 28.96 -5.18 -14.06
C GLN A 93 28.05 -5.51 -15.27
N GLY A 94 28.23 -4.82 -16.40
CA GLY A 94 27.35 -4.94 -17.55
C GLY A 94 25.97 -4.33 -17.29
N THR A 95 24.93 -4.88 -17.90
CA THR A 95 23.54 -4.39 -17.77
C THR A 95 22.79 -5.17 -16.70
N CYS A 96 22.39 -4.47 -15.63
CA CYS A 96 21.45 -4.97 -14.64
C CYS A 96 20.03 -4.47 -14.96
N ARG A 97 19.02 -5.31 -14.74
CA ARG A 97 17.61 -4.98 -14.95
C ARG A 97 16.80 -5.18 -13.66
N CYS A 98 15.81 -4.33 -13.45
CA CYS A 98 14.84 -4.41 -12.37
C CYS A 98 13.45 -4.25 -12.95
N GLU A 99 12.55 -5.19 -12.66
CA GLU A 99 11.18 -5.18 -13.14
C GLU A 99 10.24 -4.54 -12.12
N GLY A 100 9.21 -3.87 -12.63
CA GLY A 100 8.21 -3.20 -11.81
C GLY A 100 6.85 -3.12 -12.51
N THR A 101 5.89 -2.52 -11.82
CA THR A 101 4.55 -2.28 -12.39
C THR A 101 4.13 -0.86 -12.02
N ILE A 102 3.73 -0.08 -13.01
CA ILE A 102 3.11 1.23 -12.84
C ILE A 102 1.59 1.06 -12.98
N TYR A 103 0.83 1.60 -12.03
CA TYR A 103 -0.62 1.59 -12.09
C TYR A 103 -1.12 2.96 -12.51
N LEU A 104 -1.90 3.03 -13.60
CA LEU A 104 -2.67 4.19 -13.98
C LEU A 104 -4.11 3.99 -13.52
N TRP A 105 -4.63 4.92 -12.74
CA TRP A 105 -5.99 4.92 -12.21
C TRP A 105 -6.64 6.28 -12.45
N ASN A 106 -7.97 6.30 -12.51
CA ASN A 106 -8.71 7.55 -12.63
C ASN A 106 -8.74 8.28 -11.28
N TRP A 107 -8.76 9.62 -11.29
CA TRP A 107 -8.83 10.44 -10.08
C TRP A 107 -10.11 10.19 -9.26
N ASN A 108 -11.19 9.70 -9.90
CA ASN A 108 -12.45 9.38 -9.25
C ASN A 108 -12.56 7.92 -8.76
N ASP A 109 -11.56 7.07 -9.03
CA ASP A 109 -11.56 5.66 -8.59
C ASP A 109 -11.67 5.55 -7.06
N LYS A 110 -12.38 4.52 -6.60
CA LYS A 110 -12.56 4.22 -5.17
C LYS A 110 -11.63 3.08 -4.75
N ILE A 111 -10.81 3.35 -3.75
CA ILE A 111 -9.72 2.45 -3.33
C ILE A 111 -10.09 1.75 -2.03
N VAL A 112 -9.81 0.45 -1.98
CA VAL A 112 -9.83 -0.37 -0.77
C VAL A 112 -8.39 -0.64 -0.36
N ILE A 113 -8.04 -0.23 0.85
CA ILE A 113 -6.72 -0.52 1.43
C ILE A 113 -6.79 -1.90 2.10
N SER A 114 -5.79 -2.74 1.89
CA SER A 114 -5.64 -4.00 2.62
C SER A 114 -4.23 -4.13 3.15
N ASP A 115 -4.09 -4.28 4.46
CA ASP A 115 -2.86 -4.85 5.01
C ASP A 115 -2.71 -6.31 4.57
N ILE A 116 -1.46 -6.81 4.53
CA ILE A 116 -1.17 -8.20 4.16
C ILE A 116 -0.92 -9.05 5.41
N ASP A 117 -0.02 -8.59 6.27
CA ASP A 117 0.55 -9.38 7.36
C ASP A 117 -0.43 -9.46 8.54
N GLY A 118 -1.04 -10.62 8.76
CA GLY A 118 -2.08 -10.81 9.76
C GLY A 118 -3.49 -10.42 9.30
N THR A 119 -3.63 -9.87 8.10
CA THR A 119 -4.93 -9.55 7.47
C THR A 119 -5.28 -10.48 6.32
N ILE A 120 -4.37 -10.62 5.33
CA ILE A 120 -4.50 -11.65 4.30
C ILE A 120 -3.92 -12.96 4.82
N THR A 121 -2.72 -12.91 5.41
CA THR A 121 -2.16 -14.03 6.17
C THR A 121 -2.84 -14.13 7.53
N ARG A 122 -2.95 -15.34 8.10
CA ARG A 122 -3.51 -15.56 9.45
C ARG A 122 -2.59 -15.11 10.58
N SER A 123 -1.34 -14.84 10.28
CA SER A 123 -0.32 -14.52 11.27
C SER A 123 0.63 -13.46 10.78
N ASP A 124 1.02 -12.61 11.72
CA ASP A 124 1.92 -11.48 11.58
C ASP A 124 3.39 -11.91 11.78
N ALA A 125 3.60 -12.97 12.57
CA ALA A 125 4.91 -13.39 13.09
C ALA A 125 5.79 -14.22 12.13
N LEU A 126 5.40 -14.43 10.86
CA LEU A 126 6.11 -15.31 9.93
C LEU A 126 6.47 -14.64 8.59
N GLY A 127 6.98 -13.40 8.64
CA GLY A 127 7.47 -12.68 7.46
C GLY A 127 8.62 -13.35 6.70
N HIS A 128 9.38 -14.26 7.34
CA HIS A 128 10.55 -14.92 6.72
C HIS A 128 10.29 -16.35 6.19
N ILE A 129 9.16 -16.98 6.51
CA ILE A 129 8.89 -18.41 6.19
C ILE A 129 7.84 -18.57 5.08
N LEU A 130 7.35 -17.47 4.50
CA LEU A 130 6.37 -17.52 3.42
C LEU A 130 6.77 -18.26 2.12
N PRO A 131 8.05 -18.43 1.73
CA PRO A 131 8.37 -19.08 0.45
C PRO A 131 7.95 -20.55 0.37
N THR A 132 7.72 -21.22 1.50
CA THR A 132 7.60 -22.69 1.55
C THR A 132 6.19 -23.23 1.82
N LEU A 133 5.18 -22.39 2.12
CA LEU A 133 3.93 -22.89 2.68
C LEU A 133 2.67 -22.28 2.04
N GLY A 134 2.07 -23.06 1.12
CA GLY A 134 0.67 -23.50 1.12
C GLY A 134 -0.51 -22.52 1.29
N LYS A 135 -1.68 -22.98 0.85
CA LYS A 135 -2.97 -22.26 0.88
C LYS A 135 -3.53 -22.07 2.30
N ASP A 136 -3.00 -22.80 3.28
CA ASP A 136 -3.54 -22.92 4.63
C ASP A 136 -3.27 -21.71 5.53
N TRP A 137 -2.38 -20.80 5.11
CA TRP A 137 -1.99 -19.61 5.88
C TRP A 137 -2.80 -18.36 5.53
N THR A 138 -3.71 -18.42 4.56
CA THR A 138 -4.58 -17.30 4.19
C THR A 138 -5.92 -17.40 4.94
N HIS A 139 -6.53 -16.27 5.29
CA HIS A 139 -7.89 -16.26 5.82
C HIS A 139 -8.90 -16.75 4.77
N GLN A 140 -9.78 -17.67 5.17
CA GLN A 140 -10.79 -18.24 4.27
C GLN A 140 -11.80 -17.17 3.81
N GLY A 141 -12.15 -17.19 2.53
CA GLY A 141 -13.16 -16.31 1.94
C GLY A 141 -12.62 -14.95 1.50
N ILE A 142 -11.38 -14.58 1.84
CA ILE A 142 -10.83 -13.26 1.53
C ILE A 142 -10.66 -13.06 0.02
N ALA A 143 -10.18 -14.07 -0.70
CA ALA A 143 -10.01 -13.98 -2.15
C ALA A 143 -11.36 -13.79 -2.84
N LYS A 144 -12.38 -14.54 -2.41
CA LYS A 144 -13.76 -14.39 -2.90
C LYS A 144 -14.34 -13.00 -2.61
N LEU A 145 -14.18 -12.50 -1.39
CA LEU A 145 -14.62 -11.15 -1.04
C LEU A 145 -13.93 -10.11 -1.92
N TYR A 146 -12.61 -10.10 -1.97
CA TYR A 146 -11.84 -9.06 -2.67
C TYR A 146 -12.10 -9.10 -4.17
N HIS A 147 -12.24 -10.30 -4.74
CA HIS A 147 -12.64 -10.45 -6.13
C HIS A 147 -13.99 -9.79 -6.42
N LYS A 148 -15.03 -10.07 -5.61
CA LYS A 148 -16.34 -9.44 -5.79
C LYS A 148 -16.30 -7.91 -5.61
N VAL A 149 -15.56 -7.43 -4.59
CA VAL A 149 -15.36 -5.98 -4.39
C VAL A 149 -14.71 -5.35 -5.62
N SER A 150 -13.72 -6.03 -6.22
CA SER A 150 -13.08 -5.54 -7.45
C SER A 150 -14.01 -5.59 -8.67
N GLN A 151 -14.87 -6.61 -8.78
CA GLN A 151 -15.91 -6.67 -9.82
C GLN A 151 -16.90 -5.50 -9.73
N ASN A 152 -17.15 -5.01 -8.52
CA ASN A 152 -17.98 -3.83 -8.27
C ASN A 152 -17.28 -2.50 -8.60
N GLY A 153 -16.05 -2.54 -9.13
CA GLY A 153 -15.31 -1.38 -9.66
C GLY A 153 -14.28 -0.79 -8.69
N TYR A 154 -14.17 -1.30 -7.48
CA TYR A 154 -13.20 -0.81 -6.50
C TYR A 154 -11.78 -1.28 -6.83
N LYS A 155 -10.79 -0.42 -6.61
CA LYS A 155 -9.36 -0.72 -6.78
C LYS A 155 -8.75 -1.17 -5.45
N PHE A 156 -7.76 -2.05 -5.48
CA PHE A 156 -7.06 -2.51 -4.28
C PHE A 156 -5.67 -1.88 -4.17
N LEU A 157 -5.35 -1.35 -2.99
CA LEU A 157 -4.02 -0.91 -2.59
C LEU A 157 -3.56 -1.79 -1.43
N TYR A 158 -2.47 -2.52 -1.61
CA TYR A 158 -1.94 -3.43 -0.59
C TYR A 158 -0.82 -2.76 0.21
N CYS A 159 -0.78 -3.02 1.51
CA CYS A 159 0.26 -2.54 2.42
C CYS A 159 0.88 -3.72 3.18
N SER A 160 2.20 -3.70 3.37
CA SER A 160 2.89 -4.68 4.21
C SER A 160 4.04 -4.02 4.97
N ALA A 161 4.28 -4.49 6.20
CA ALA A 161 5.40 -4.05 7.02
C ALA A 161 6.74 -4.68 6.58
N ARG A 162 6.72 -5.59 5.59
CA ARG A 162 7.93 -6.23 5.06
C ARG A 162 8.84 -5.22 4.36
N ALA A 163 10.14 -5.47 4.44
CA ALA A 163 11.15 -4.66 3.78
C ALA A 163 10.99 -4.68 2.25
N ILE A 164 11.28 -3.57 1.59
CA ILE A 164 11.19 -3.45 0.12
C ILE A 164 12.10 -4.43 -0.63
N GLY A 165 13.21 -4.88 -0.02
CA GLY A 165 14.02 -5.99 -0.55
C GLY A 165 13.26 -7.31 -0.73
N MET A 166 12.11 -7.49 -0.06
CA MET A 166 11.22 -8.65 -0.20
C MET A 166 10.03 -8.41 -1.15
N ALA A 167 10.06 -7.34 -1.96
CA ALA A 167 8.95 -6.97 -2.83
C ALA A 167 8.54 -8.09 -3.79
N HIS A 168 9.52 -8.76 -4.40
CA HIS A 168 9.27 -9.83 -5.36
C HIS A 168 8.51 -11.00 -4.70
N MET A 169 8.97 -11.46 -3.54
CA MET A 169 8.33 -12.55 -2.79
C MET A 169 6.91 -12.20 -2.33
N THR A 170 6.72 -10.98 -1.84
CA THR A 170 5.42 -10.53 -1.34
C THR A 170 4.40 -10.39 -2.47
N ARG A 171 4.83 -9.87 -3.63
CA ARG A 171 4.00 -9.80 -4.83
C ARG A 171 3.67 -11.20 -5.37
N GLY A 172 4.67 -12.09 -5.42
CA GLY A 172 4.50 -13.48 -5.81
C GLY A 172 3.46 -14.21 -4.95
N TYR A 173 3.48 -14.00 -3.63
CA TYR A 173 2.47 -14.52 -2.72
C TYR A 173 1.05 -14.03 -3.09
N LEU A 174 0.85 -12.72 -3.28
CA LEU A 174 -0.47 -12.18 -3.66
C LEU A 174 -0.99 -12.80 -4.97
N HIS A 175 -0.10 -13.03 -5.95
CA HIS A 175 -0.47 -13.70 -7.21
C HIS A 175 -0.80 -15.18 -7.02
N TRP A 176 -0.16 -15.85 -6.06
CA TRP A 176 -0.34 -17.27 -5.80
C TRP A 176 -1.60 -17.57 -4.97
N VAL A 177 -2.05 -16.64 -4.13
CA VAL A 177 -3.29 -16.81 -3.34
C VAL A 177 -4.47 -17.10 -4.27
N ASN A 178 -4.96 -18.33 -4.19
CA ASN A 178 -6.06 -18.83 -4.99
C ASN A 178 -7.02 -19.68 -4.15
N GLU A 179 -8.25 -19.21 -4.01
CA GLU A 179 -9.33 -19.92 -3.35
C GLU A 179 -10.34 -20.44 -4.38
N LYS A 180 -10.25 -21.75 -4.68
CA LYS A 180 -11.20 -22.45 -5.57
C LYS A 180 -11.33 -21.80 -6.95
N GLY A 181 -10.22 -21.35 -7.52
CA GLY A 181 -10.16 -20.65 -8.81
C GLY A 181 -10.29 -19.12 -8.69
N THR A 182 -10.60 -18.58 -7.51
CA THR A 182 -10.68 -17.13 -7.29
C THR A 182 -9.34 -16.60 -6.79
N VAL A 183 -8.77 -15.65 -7.52
CA VAL A 183 -7.52 -14.97 -7.15
C VAL A 183 -7.77 -13.59 -6.56
N LEU A 184 -6.79 -13.07 -5.81
CA LEU A 184 -6.81 -11.69 -5.35
C LEU A 184 -6.74 -10.71 -6.54
N PRO A 185 -7.43 -9.55 -6.47
CA PRO A 185 -7.32 -8.53 -7.50
C PRO A 185 -5.90 -7.95 -7.55
N LYS A 186 -5.45 -7.54 -8.74
CA LYS A 186 -4.16 -6.85 -8.89
C LYS A 186 -4.23 -5.47 -8.25
N GLY A 187 -3.13 -5.04 -7.63
CA GLY A 187 -3.01 -3.73 -7.03
C GLY A 187 -1.56 -3.36 -6.70
N PRO A 188 -1.26 -2.06 -6.59
CA PRO A 188 0.02 -1.59 -6.08
C PRO A 188 0.26 -2.09 -4.65
N LEU A 189 1.54 -2.30 -4.33
CA LEU A 189 2.01 -2.83 -3.06
C LEU A 189 2.95 -1.82 -2.40
N LEU A 190 2.54 -1.29 -1.24
CA LEU A 190 3.37 -0.45 -0.38
C LEU A 190 4.14 -1.34 0.61
N LEU A 191 5.45 -1.11 0.69
CA LEU A 191 6.37 -1.87 1.54
C LEU A 191 7.11 -0.94 2.47
N CYS A 192 7.61 -1.50 3.58
CA CYS A 192 8.48 -0.79 4.48
C CYS A 192 9.82 -0.50 3.77
N PRO A 193 10.33 0.74 3.83
CA PRO A 193 11.59 1.12 3.18
C PRO A 193 12.80 0.62 3.96
N SER A 194 12.67 -0.25 4.97
CA SER A 194 13.73 -0.67 5.89
C SER A 194 14.95 -1.36 5.25
N SER A 195 14.94 -1.66 3.95
CA SER A 195 16.16 -2.02 3.20
C SER A 195 16.86 -0.84 2.50
N VAL A 196 16.35 0.39 2.64
CA VAL A 196 16.91 1.64 2.12
C VAL A 196 17.45 2.43 3.31
N PHE A 197 18.76 2.68 3.32
CA PHE A 197 19.51 3.16 4.49
C PHE A 197 19.24 4.63 4.89
N SER A 198 18.99 4.84 6.19
CA SER A 198 19.46 5.97 7.00
C SER A 198 19.23 5.64 8.48
N ALA A 199 20.20 5.86 9.37
CA ALA A 199 20.07 5.56 10.81
C ALA A 199 18.87 6.30 11.46
N LEU A 200 18.56 7.50 10.96
CA LEU A 200 17.40 8.29 11.37
C LEU A 200 16.06 7.69 10.92
N HIS A 201 16.02 7.14 9.69
CA HIS A 201 14.84 6.43 9.17
C HIS A 201 14.56 5.19 10.00
N ARG A 202 15.61 4.49 10.42
CA ARG A 202 15.51 3.33 11.31
C ARG A 202 14.86 3.71 12.63
N GLU A 203 15.30 4.79 13.29
CA GLU A 203 14.72 5.20 14.58
C GLU A 203 13.25 5.64 14.49
N VAL A 204 12.86 6.40 13.46
CA VAL A 204 11.47 6.88 13.30
C VAL A 204 10.51 5.76 12.89
N ILE A 205 10.94 4.89 11.96
CA ILE A 205 10.12 3.78 11.45
C ILE A 205 10.01 2.66 12.49
N GLU A 206 11.10 2.33 13.20
CA GLU A 206 11.09 1.30 14.26
C GLU A 206 10.27 1.75 15.47
N LYS A 207 10.26 3.04 15.82
CA LYS A 207 9.51 3.52 16.99
C LYS A 207 8.04 3.86 16.70
N LYS A 208 7.68 4.25 15.46
CA LYS A 208 6.32 4.71 15.09
C LYS A 208 5.91 4.29 13.66
N PRO A 209 5.74 2.99 13.40
CA PRO A 209 5.39 2.48 12.06
C PRO A 209 4.09 3.07 11.50
N GLU A 210 3.13 3.40 12.37
CA GLU A 210 1.86 4.02 12.00
C GLU A 210 2.02 5.40 11.36
N LYS A 211 3.02 6.19 11.76
CA LYS A 211 3.30 7.49 11.15
C LYS A 211 3.76 7.36 9.71
N PHE A 212 4.61 6.38 9.44
CA PHE A 212 5.08 6.10 8.09
C PHE A 212 3.92 5.65 7.20
N LYS A 213 3.08 4.72 7.70
CA LYS A 213 1.86 4.27 6.99
C LYS A 213 0.94 5.45 6.67
N ILE A 214 0.71 6.36 7.63
CA ILE A 214 -0.10 7.57 7.42
C ILE A 214 0.51 8.46 6.33
N GLN A 215 1.82 8.71 6.37
CA GLN A 215 2.49 9.56 5.40
C GLN A 215 2.37 9.00 3.98
N CYS A 216 2.69 7.71 3.78
CA CYS A 216 2.58 7.07 2.47
C CYS A 216 1.15 7.10 1.93
N LEU A 217 0.17 6.76 2.76
CA LEU A 217 -1.24 6.78 2.35
C LEU A 217 -1.74 8.21 2.09
N THR A 218 -1.26 9.21 2.84
CA THR A 218 -1.56 10.63 2.60
C THR A 218 -0.99 11.09 1.26
N ASP A 219 0.25 10.71 0.95
CA ASP A 219 0.87 11.01 -0.34
C ASP A 219 0.06 10.41 -1.50
N ILE A 220 -0.37 9.16 -1.37
CA ILE A 220 -1.25 8.52 -2.36
C ILE A 220 -2.58 9.26 -2.47
N ARG A 221 -3.24 9.57 -1.36
CA ARG A 221 -4.49 10.33 -1.35
C ARG A 221 -4.37 11.65 -2.11
N ASN A 222 -3.25 12.36 -1.97
CA ASN A 222 -3.02 13.63 -2.62
C ASN A 222 -2.86 13.52 -4.15
N LEU A 223 -2.57 12.33 -4.69
CA LEU A 223 -2.53 12.09 -6.14
C LEU A 223 -3.93 12.13 -6.80
N PHE A 224 -5.01 12.00 -6.02
CA PHE A 224 -6.38 11.91 -6.53
C PHE A 224 -7.11 13.25 -6.64
N TYR A 225 -6.42 14.38 -6.46
CA TYR A 225 -7.05 15.70 -6.59
C TYR A 225 -7.80 15.83 -7.94
N PRO A 226 -9.05 16.36 -7.96
CA PRO A 226 -9.76 17.07 -6.88
C PRO A 226 -10.48 16.18 -5.85
N ASN A 227 -10.52 14.85 -6.03
CA ASN A 227 -11.12 13.93 -5.07
C ASN A 227 -10.27 13.84 -3.80
N LYS A 228 -10.79 14.39 -2.70
CA LYS A 228 -10.12 14.41 -1.39
C LYS A 228 -10.33 13.11 -0.58
N GLU A 229 -11.21 12.22 -1.05
CA GLU A 229 -11.63 11.00 -0.34
C GLU A 229 -11.62 9.77 -1.29
N PRO A 230 -10.44 9.38 -1.82
CA PRO A 230 -10.32 8.22 -2.70
C PRO A 230 -10.44 6.88 -1.94
N PHE A 231 -10.09 6.85 -0.65
CA PHE A 231 -10.14 5.63 0.15
C PHE A 231 -11.56 5.36 0.65
N TYR A 232 -12.16 4.30 0.13
CA TYR A 232 -13.52 3.89 0.45
C TYR A 232 -13.58 3.02 1.70
N ALA A 233 -12.70 2.02 1.80
CA ALA A 233 -12.67 1.08 2.92
C ALA A 233 -11.24 0.63 3.21
N ALA A 234 -11.02 0.06 4.39
CA ALA A 234 -9.74 -0.50 4.77
C ALA A 234 -9.88 -1.78 5.59
N PHE A 235 -8.97 -2.73 5.34
CA PHE A 235 -8.83 -3.97 6.08
C PHE A 235 -7.46 -4.01 6.77
N GLY A 236 -7.44 -4.27 8.06
CA GLY A 236 -6.21 -4.44 8.85
C GLY A 236 -6.39 -5.48 9.95
N ASN A 237 -5.38 -5.61 10.82
CA ASN A 237 -5.39 -6.56 11.94
C ASN A 237 -4.98 -5.91 13.28
N ARG A 238 -4.37 -4.71 13.26
CA ARG A 238 -3.94 -4.01 14.47
C ARG A 238 -4.71 -2.71 14.68
N SER A 239 -4.81 -2.28 15.94
CA SER A 239 -5.35 -0.97 16.31
C SER A 239 -4.58 0.19 15.66
N ASN A 240 -3.27 0.02 15.44
CA ASN A 240 -2.43 0.99 14.73
C ASN A 240 -2.88 1.18 13.28
N ASP A 241 -3.34 0.12 12.60
CA ASP A 241 -3.88 0.22 11.24
C ASP A 241 -5.16 1.05 11.23
N VAL A 242 -6.07 0.75 12.17
CA VAL A 242 -7.32 1.50 12.36
C VAL A 242 -7.02 2.99 12.59
N TYR A 243 -6.01 3.31 13.41
CA TYR A 243 -5.56 4.69 13.61
C TYR A 243 -5.07 5.31 12.29
N SER A 244 -4.18 4.63 11.56
CA SER A 244 -3.67 5.12 10.28
C SER A 244 -4.78 5.37 9.25
N TYR A 245 -5.73 4.45 9.12
CA TYR A 245 -6.83 4.55 8.16
C TYR A 245 -7.78 5.70 8.47
N LYS A 246 -8.06 5.96 9.76
CA LYS A 246 -8.84 7.14 10.18
C LYS A 246 -8.14 8.44 9.80
N GLN A 247 -6.83 8.54 10.02
CA GLN A 247 -6.05 9.76 9.73
C GLN A 247 -6.07 10.12 8.23
N VAL A 248 -6.16 9.12 7.35
CA VAL A 248 -6.17 9.34 5.90
C VAL A 248 -7.58 9.49 5.32
N GLY A 249 -8.62 9.50 6.17
CA GLY A 249 -10.00 9.80 5.79
C GLY A 249 -10.88 8.59 5.50
N VAL A 250 -10.49 7.37 5.86
CA VAL A 250 -11.38 6.20 5.73
C VAL A 250 -12.49 6.31 6.78
N PRO A 251 -13.79 6.27 6.41
CA PRO A 251 -14.88 6.29 7.35
C PRO A 251 -14.80 5.12 8.34
N ILE A 252 -15.04 5.36 9.64
CA ILE A 252 -14.91 4.32 10.68
C ILE A 252 -15.85 3.11 10.45
N ASN A 253 -17.01 3.34 9.84
CA ASN A 253 -17.94 2.29 9.44
C ASN A 253 -17.47 1.51 8.18
N ARG A 254 -16.30 1.83 7.62
CA ARG A 254 -15.69 1.12 6.50
C ARG A 254 -14.28 0.62 6.82
N ILE A 255 -13.90 0.63 8.10
CA ILE A 255 -12.68 0.00 8.59
C ILE A 255 -13.04 -1.34 9.21
N PHE A 256 -12.38 -2.38 8.74
CA PHE A 256 -12.56 -3.75 9.21
C PHE A 256 -11.26 -4.28 9.79
N THR A 257 -11.33 -4.87 10.97
CA THR A 257 -10.19 -5.49 11.65
C THR A 257 -10.43 -6.99 11.75
N VAL A 258 -9.46 -7.81 11.33
CA VAL A 258 -9.52 -9.27 11.47
C VAL A 258 -8.58 -9.74 12.56
N ASN A 259 -8.98 -10.76 13.31
CA ASN A 259 -8.11 -11.43 14.27
C ASN A 259 -7.57 -12.76 13.69
N PRO A 260 -6.59 -13.41 14.35
CA PRO A 260 -6.01 -14.67 13.85
C PRO A 260 -7.01 -15.83 13.66
N LYS A 261 -8.17 -15.80 14.33
CA LYS A 261 -9.24 -16.80 14.15
C LYS A 261 -10.05 -16.57 12.86
N GLY A 262 -9.90 -15.43 12.20
CA GLY A 262 -10.68 -15.03 11.03
C GLY A 262 -12.00 -14.35 11.36
N GLU A 263 -12.17 -13.94 12.62
CA GLU A 263 -13.29 -13.11 13.05
C GLU A 263 -13.04 -11.67 12.57
N LEU A 264 -13.96 -11.14 11.78
CA LEU A 264 -13.88 -9.82 11.17
C LEU A 264 -14.81 -8.86 11.92
N ILE A 265 -14.28 -7.76 12.43
CA ILE A 265 -15.01 -6.76 13.20
C ILE A 265 -15.04 -5.46 12.40
N GLN A 266 -16.22 -4.84 12.32
CA GLN A 266 -16.38 -3.48 11.79
C GLN A 266 -16.13 -2.48 12.92
N GLU A 267 -15.16 -1.57 12.77
CA GLU A 267 -14.68 -0.73 13.87
C GLU A 267 -15.73 0.22 14.48
N HIS A 268 -16.74 0.60 13.70
CA HIS A 268 -17.88 1.38 14.22
C HIS A 268 -18.79 0.58 15.17
N ALA A 269 -18.91 -0.74 14.95
CA ALA A 269 -19.80 -1.63 15.67
C ALA A 269 -19.01 -2.83 16.21
N LYS A 270 -18.20 -2.59 17.25
CA LYS A 270 -17.25 -3.58 17.80
C LYS A 270 -17.89 -4.89 18.30
N THR A 271 -19.20 -4.91 18.50
CA THR A 271 -19.98 -6.09 18.89
C THR A 271 -20.40 -6.96 17.71
N ASN A 272 -20.32 -6.44 16.47
CA ASN A 272 -20.72 -7.16 15.27
C ASN A 272 -19.53 -7.97 14.74
N VAL A 273 -19.37 -9.17 15.29
CA VAL A 273 -18.39 -10.15 14.79
C VAL A 273 -18.95 -10.82 13.54
N SER A 274 -18.18 -10.81 12.46
CA SER A 274 -18.49 -11.39 11.16
C SER A 274 -17.30 -12.21 10.65
N SER A 275 -17.27 -12.52 9.36
CA SER A 275 -16.14 -13.15 8.67
C SER A 275 -16.04 -12.63 7.24
N TYR A 276 -14.91 -12.86 6.56
CA TYR A 276 -14.80 -12.54 5.14
C TYR A 276 -15.86 -13.23 4.28
N VAL A 277 -16.22 -14.47 4.63
CA VAL A 277 -17.27 -15.23 3.95
C VAL A 277 -18.62 -14.52 4.08
N ARG A 278 -19.01 -14.14 5.31
CA ARG A 278 -20.28 -13.46 5.55
C ARG A 278 -20.32 -12.08 4.91
N LEU A 279 -19.22 -11.32 4.97
CA LEU A 279 -19.11 -10.03 4.28
C LEU A 279 -19.21 -10.19 2.75
N SER A 280 -18.71 -11.30 2.19
CA SER A 280 -18.82 -11.61 0.75
C SER A 280 -20.26 -11.91 0.31
N GLU A 281 -21.13 -12.36 1.21
CA GLU A 281 -22.56 -12.59 0.94
C GLU A 281 -23.33 -11.28 0.82
N ILE A 282 -22.96 -10.26 1.62
CA ILE A 282 -23.61 -8.95 1.64
C ILE A 282 -22.80 -7.88 0.88
N VAL A 283 -21.87 -8.31 0.01
CA VAL A 283 -20.88 -7.41 -0.61
C VAL A 283 -21.53 -6.27 -1.37
N ASP A 284 -22.64 -6.49 -2.07
CA ASP A 284 -23.29 -5.45 -2.88
C ASP A 284 -23.98 -4.37 -2.04
N HIS A 285 -24.28 -4.66 -0.77
CA HIS A 285 -24.79 -3.67 0.17
C HIS A 285 -23.66 -2.81 0.76
N VAL A 286 -22.49 -3.42 1.02
CA VAL A 286 -21.35 -2.73 1.66
C VAL A 286 -20.48 -2.01 0.62
N PHE A 287 -20.30 -2.64 -0.54
CA PHE A 287 -19.53 -2.22 -1.70
C PHE A 287 -20.44 -2.24 -2.94
N PRO A 288 -21.43 -1.32 -3.03
CA PRO A 288 -22.33 -1.26 -4.18
C PRO A 288 -21.57 -1.06 -5.48
N LEU A 289 -22.15 -1.56 -6.57
CA LEU A 289 -21.59 -1.41 -7.91
C LEU A 289 -21.36 0.07 -8.23
N LEU A 290 -20.12 0.44 -8.51
CA LEU A 290 -19.79 1.77 -9.01
C LEU A 290 -20.31 1.87 -10.45
N LYS A 291 -21.18 2.86 -10.72
CA LYS A 291 -21.69 3.11 -12.07
C LYS A 291 -20.49 3.29 -13.01
N ARG A 292 -20.36 2.44 -14.03
CA ARG A 292 -19.44 2.72 -15.13
C ARG A 292 -20.02 3.91 -15.87
N GLU A 293 -19.21 4.92 -16.18
CA GLU A 293 -19.63 6.08 -16.98
C GLU A 293 -20.21 5.70 -18.36
N HIS A 294 -20.12 4.42 -18.76
CA HIS A 294 -20.68 3.87 -20.00
C HIS A 294 -21.70 2.74 -19.82
N SER A 295 -22.20 2.47 -18.61
CA SER A 295 -23.30 1.53 -18.41
C SER A 295 -24.45 2.20 -17.68
N SER A 296 -25.26 2.95 -18.42
CA SER A 296 -26.62 3.22 -17.99
C SER A 296 -27.40 1.90 -18.08
N ASP A 297 -27.79 1.33 -16.93
CA ASP A 297 -28.71 0.18 -16.86
C ASP A 297 -30.08 0.47 -17.50
N PHE A 298 -30.31 1.75 -17.84
CA PHE A 298 -31.38 2.20 -18.70
C PHE A 298 -30.78 2.81 -19.97
N PRO A 299 -31.04 2.26 -21.17
CA PRO A 299 -30.54 2.80 -22.45
C PRO A 299 -31.10 4.20 -22.81
N CYS A 300 -31.69 4.92 -21.86
CA CYS A 300 -32.47 6.13 -22.05
C CYS A 300 -32.15 7.24 -20.99
N SER A 301 -31.14 7.07 -20.12
CA SER A 301 -30.83 8.12 -19.12
C SER A 301 -30.40 9.45 -19.75
N ASP A 302 -29.80 9.38 -20.93
CA ASP A 302 -29.20 10.53 -21.61
C ASP A 302 -30.12 11.10 -22.70
N THR A 303 -31.34 10.56 -22.83
CA THR A 303 -32.36 11.02 -23.77
C THR A 303 -33.50 11.71 -23.04
N TYR A 304 -33.83 12.93 -23.48
CA TYR A 304 -35.01 13.67 -23.03
C TYR A 304 -36.28 12.91 -23.42
N SER A 305 -36.91 12.24 -22.46
CA SER A 305 -38.16 11.49 -22.67
C SER A 305 -39.31 12.02 -21.81
N GLN A 306 -40.53 11.62 -22.15
CA GLN A 306 -41.74 11.90 -21.34
C GLN A 306 -41.61 11.40 -19.90
N PHE A 307 -40.85 10.32 -19.67
CA PHE A 307 -40.74 9.66 -18.38
C PHE A 307 -39.63 10.26 -17.49
N THR A 308 -38.56 10.77 -18.10
CA THR A 308 -37.37 11.29 -17.41
C THR A 308 -37.32 12.81 -17.28
N PHE A 309 -37.83 13.56 -18.27
CA PHE A 309 -37.72 15.02 -18.28
C PHE A 309 -39.09 15.74 -18.27
N TRP A 310 -40.08 15.24 -19.02
CA TRP A 310 -41.39 15.90 -19.13
C TRP A 310 -42.47 15.33 -18.20
N ARG A 311 -42.07 14.66 -17.11
CA ARG A 311 -43.02 14.08 -16.17
C ARG A 311 -43.81 15.21 -15.50
N GLN A 312 -45.14 15.20 -15.66
CA GLN A 312 -46.03 16.08 -14.91
C GLN A 312 -45.79 15.86 -13.41
N GLN A 313 -45.52 16.94 -12.68
CA GLN A 313 -45.41 16.85 -11.22
C GLN A 313 -46.73 16.34 -10.67
N LEU A 314 -46.64 15.39 -9.74
CA LEU A 314 -47.83 14.87 -9.06
C LEU A 314 -48.54 16.06 -8.38
N PRO A 315 -49.88 16.15 -8.47
CA PRO A 315 -50.62 17.17 -7.77
C PRO A 315 -50.27 17.13 -6.29
N THR A 316 -49.90 18.29 -5.74
CA THR A 316 -49.68 18.44 -4.30
C THR A 316 -51.02 18.13 -3.62
N MET A 317 -51.10 16.99 -2.92
CA MET A 317 -52.27 16.75 -2.08
C MET A 317 -52.17 17.66 -0.87
N GLU A 318 -53.00 18.70 -0.83
CA GLU A 318 -53.31 19.40 0.42
C GLU A 318 -53.99 18.40 1.34
N ASN A 319 -53.36 18.12 2.49
CA ASN A 319 -54.01 17.40 3.58
C ASN A 319 -55.13 18.29 4.15
N GLN A 320 -56.33 18.18 3.60
CA GLN A 320 -57.54 18.70 4.22
C GLN A 320 -58.17 17.60 5.08
N ASP A 321 -58.40 17.98 6.35
CA ASP A 321 -59.32 17.37 7.31
C ASP A 321 -58.88 16.14 8.11
N LEU A 322 -57.97 16.39 9.07
CA LEU A 322 -58.10 15.82 10.42
C LEU A 322 -58.72 16.88 11.35
N LYS A 323 -60.02 17.17 11.16
CA LYS A 323 -60.82 17.78 12.24
C LYS A 323 -61.23 16.65 13.18
N VAL A 324 -60.48 16.54 14.27
CA VAL A 324 -60.89 15.77 15.44
C VAL A 324 -62.08 16.48 16.07
N SER A 325 -63.27 15.90 15.92
CA SER A 325 -64.43 16.28 16.70
C SER A 325 -64.16 15.95 18.17
N GLN A 326 -64.11 16.99 19.01
CA GLN A 326 -64.39 16.85 20.43
C GLN A 326 -65.90 16.74 20.59
N ASP A 327 -66.36 15.64 21.18
CA ASP A 327 -67.52 15.57 22.07
C ASP A 327 -67.23 14.52 23.14
#